data_AF-A0A1G6H357-F1
#
_entry.id   AF-A0A1G6H357-F1
#
_cell.length_a   1.000
_cell.length_b   1.000
_cell.length_c   1.000
_cell.angle_alpha   90.00
_cell.angle_beta   90.00
_cell.angle_gamma   90.00
#
_symmetry.space_group_name_H-M   'P 1'
#
loop_
_entity.id
_entity.type
_entity.pdbx_description
1 polymer ?
#
loop_
_entity_poly.entity_id
_entity_poly.type
_entity_poly.pdbx_seq_one_letter_code
_entity_poly.pdbx_strand_id
1 'polypeptide(L)'
;MVDDTQNGFFTVQPKVLLLHYDGSFRLSLRMTQPSARKSFVEMSLKLVHSYMGFFIAPFIFIAALTGVLYGLTPQFENYLYQRHTQVTSITDSAHLLSEQVGRAQKALPAGAHIMEVRPASTDHTTTRVLYMDDQSPDDMTAIFINPYTLALQGRTQVYGKSGVFPVRTFLDHLHRDLLLGEYGRIYSELAASWLGLFAITGFWQWLRKKSLLKNKDSKSAKIRWHIWLGLCALPMMLFFSITGLTWSNWAGTNIAQIRHMFNGDTPSLNISLNTAVQSSVSQQHAEHQQSHTHRVAQFSIDELKYFDEIVKTARSNGLTASALRIIPSDDIHLRAWSVQELQHTWPTKVDALAVDMRSTKVVDQTRFADYPLSAKLTRWGVDLHVGMLFGWMNQLVLVVSAILILVAIIFAYASWFSRLGFQAIFMGFHQHIAYWYRSGSWLQLSSIVVVVILSYWLIPIWTISLIVMHVLALGLYAIAQLKQKKTKV
;
A
#
# COMPACT_ATOMS: atom_id res chain seq x y z
N MET A 1 -69.19 -45.21 15.41
CA MET A 1 -68.02 -46.04 15.04
C MET A 1 -67.18 -45.22 14.07
N VAL A 2 -65.95 -44.93 14.49
CA VAL A 2 -64.79 -44.38 13.74
C VAL A 2 -64.91 -42.88 13.39
N ASP A 3 -64.27 -41.96 14.14
CA ASP A 3 -62.85 -41.48 14.09
C ASP A 3 -62.49 -40.76 12.78
N ASP A 4 -61.69 -39.68 12.70
CA ASP A 4 -61.11 -38.72 13.64
C ASP A 4 -60.40 -37.63 12.79
N THR A 5 -60.07 -36.51 13.42
CA THR A 5 -58.98 -35.56 13.12
C THR A 5 -59.11 -34.37 12.14
N GLN A 6 -58.48 -33.31 12.64
CA GLN A 6 -58.43 -31.89 12.30
C GLN A 6 -57.62 -31.56 11.03
N ASN A 7 -57.91 -30.41 10.41
CA ASN A 7 -56.92 -29.34 10.23
C ASN A 7 -57.53 -28.09 9.55
N GLY A 8 -57.64 -27.01 10.31
CA GLY A 8 -57.99 -25.68 9.80
C GLY A 8 -56.81 -25.03 9.09
N PHE A 9 -56.97 -24.74 7.80
CA PHE A 9 -56.04 -23.92 7.03
C PHE A 9 -56.48 -22.45 7.07
N PHE A 10 -55.82 -21.65 7.91
CA PHE A 10 -55.84 -20.18 7.78
C PHE A 10 -55.01 -19.78 6.56
N THR A 11 -55.70 -19.43 5.47
CA THR A 11 -55.11 -18.79 4.29
C THR A 11 -54.97 -17.29 4.56
N VAL A 12 -53.75 -16.82 4.79
CA VAL A 12 -53.43 -15.38 4.81
C VAL A 12 -53.08 -14.95 3.40
N GLN A 13 -54.05 -14.38 2.68
CA GLN A 13 -53.85 -13.65 1.43
C GLN A 13 -53.64 -12.14 1.72
N PRO A 14 -52.93 -11.39 0.85
CA PRO A 14 -52.28 -10.14 1.17
C PRO A 14 -53.25 -8.95 1.16
N LYS A 15 -53.16 -8.07 2.15
CA LYS A 15 -53.92 -6.81 2.16
C LYS A 15 -53.34 -5.84 1.12
N VAL A 16 -54.09 -5.67 0.04
CA VAL A 16 -54.02 -4.56 -0.90
C VAL A 16 -54.38 -3.26 -0.16
N LEU A 17 -53.57 -2.22 -0.35
CA LEU A 17 -53.77 -0.89 0.24
C LEU A 17 -54.76 -0.09 -0.65
N LEU A 18 -56.05 -0.09 -0.31
CA LEU A 18 -57.01 0.86 -0.87
C LEU A 18 -56.95 2.15 -0.05
N LEU A 19 -56.65 3.27 -0.72
CA LEU A 19 -56.64 4.61 -0.13
C LEU A 19 -58.08 5.13 -0.07
N HIS A 20 -58.63 5.26 1.14
CA HIS A 20 -59.84 6.05 1.38
C HIS A 20 -59.42 7.46 1.81
N TYR A 21 -59.88 8.47 1.07
CA TYR A 21 -59.62 9.88 1.33
C TYR A 21 -60.70 10.44 2.25
N ASP A 22 -60.35 10.74 3.50
CA ASP A 22 -61.18 11.53 4.41
C ASP A 22 -60.37 12.75 4.86
N GLY A 23 -60.58 13.85 4.13
CA GLY A 23 -60.54 15.30 4.46
C GLY A 23 -59.74 15.89 5.61
N SER A 24 -58.97 15.14 6.39
CA SER A 24 -58.16 15.62 7.50
C SER A 24 -56.69 15.36 7.19
N PHE A 25 -55.91 16.44 7.17
CA PHE A 25 -54.44 16.41 7.03
C PHE A 25 -53.81 15.81 8.30
N ARG A 26 -53.99 14.51 8.55
CA ARG A 26 -53.20 13.75 9.51
C ARG A 26 -52.20 12.91 8.73
N LEU A 27 -50.98 13.45 8.61
CA LEU A 27 -49.82 12.69 8.20
C LEU A 27 -49.53 11.64 9.29
N SER A 28 -50.23 10.51 9.26
CA SER A 28 -49.93 9.41 10.15
C SER A 28 -48.62 8.76 9.68
N LEU A 29 -47.51 9.19 10.28
CA LEU A 29 -46.30 8.39 10.35
C LEU A 29 -46.66 7.13 11.15
N ARG A 30 -47.25 6.15 10.47
CA ARG A 30 -47.44 4.82 11.01
C ARG A 30 -46.03 4.26 11.18
N MET A 31 -45.46 4.43 12.36
CA MET A 31 -44.28 3.70 12.79
C MET A 31 -44.63 2.23 12.66
N THR A 32 -44.23 1.62 11.56
CA THR A 32 -44.22 0.17 11.44
C THR A 32 -43.27 -0.32 12.54
N GLN A 33 -43.84 -0.80 13.63
CA GLN A 33 -43.15 -1.61 14.63
C GLN A 33 -42.26 -2.60 13.88
N PRO A 34 -40.92 -2.55 14.02
CA PRO A 34 -40.06 -3.42 13.26
C PRO A 34 -40.31 -4.87 13.70
N SER A 35 -40.91 -5.64 12.80
CA SER A 35 -41.08 -7.08 12.92
C SER A 35 -39.72 -7.75 13.13
N ALA A 36 -39.60 -8.56 14.20
CA ALA A 36 -38.41 -9.26 14.69
C ALA A 36 -37.22 -8.35 15.08
N ARG A 37 -36.77 -8.42 16.34
CA ARG A 37 -35.49 -7.84 16.78
C ARG A 37 -34.38 -8.37 15.87
N LYS A 38 -33.91 -7.56 14.92
CA LYS A 38 -32.72 -7.88 14.13
C LYS A 38 -31.55 -8.10 15.08
N SER A 39 -30.78 -9.15 14.84
CA SER A 39 -29.66 -9.53 15.71
C SER A 39 -28.63 -8.38 15.81
N PHE A 40 -28.01 -8.22 16.98
CA PHE A 40 -26.94 -7.25 17.22
C PHE A 40 -25.87 -7.29 16.11
N VAL A 41 -25.50 -8.49 15.66
CA VAL A 41 -24.55 -8.72 14.58
C VAL A 41 -25.00 -8.11 13.25
N GLU A 42 -26.28 -8.25 12.87
CA GLU A 42 -26.80 -7.63 11.64
C GLU A 42 -26.76 -6.10 11.71
N MET A 43 -27.01 -5.56 12.91
CA MET A 43 -26.93 -4.12 13.14
C MET A 43 -25.50 -3.62 13.02
N SER A 44 -24.54 -4.30 13.64
CA SER A 44 -23.11 -4.00 13.54
C SER A 44 -22.64 -4.06 12.09
N LEU A 45 -22.98 -5.11 11.35
CA LEU A 45 -22.58 -5.25 9.94
C LEU A 45 -23.13 -4.14 9.06
N LYS A 46 -24.40 -3.76 9.25
CA LYS A 46 -24.99 -2.64 8.50
C LYS A 46 -24.38 -1.30 8.94
N LEU A 47 -24.09 -1.11 10.23
CA LEU A 47 -23.45 0.09 10.74
C LEU A 47 -22.06 0.28 10.12
N VAL A 48 -21.23 -0.76 10.17
CA VAL A 48 -19.86 -0.75 9.66
C VAL A 48 -19.87 -0.64 8.13
N HIS A 49 -20.36 -1.64 7.41
CA HIS A 49 -20.17 -1.68 5.96
C HIS A 49 -20.99 -0.63 5.20
N SER A 50 -22.23 -0.36 5.64
CA SER A 50 -23.12 0.56 4.92
C SER A 50 -22.91 2.00 5.38
N TYR A 51 -23.06 2.28 6.67
CA TYR A 51 -22.97 3.67 7.14
C TYR A 51 -21.54 4.19 7.23
N MET A 52 -20.58 3.45 7.83
CA MET A 52 -19.18 3.89 7.78
C MET A 52 -18.65 3.88 6.35
N GLY A 53 -19.10 2.93 5.52
CA GLY A 53 -18.80 2.90 4.10
C GLY A 53 -19.12 4.22 3.39
N PHE A 54 -20.24 4.87 3.70
CA PHE A 54 -20.59 6.17 3.12
C PHE A 54 -19.55 7.28 3.43
N PHE A 55 -18.97 7.27 4.63
CA PHE A 55 -18.01 8.30 5.07
C PHE A 55 -16.57 7.98 4.66
N ILE A 56 -16.19 6.71 4.64
CA ILE A 56 -14.81 6.27 4.40
C ILE A 56 -14.56 5.88 2.94
N ALA A 57 -15.58 5.49 2.17
CA ALA A 57 -15.39 5.15 0.76
C ALA A 57 -14.75 6.25 -0.11
N PRO A 58 -14.91 7.58 0.13
CA PRO A 58 -14.17 8.59 -0.63
C PRO A 58 -12.66 8.46 -0.42
N PHE A 59 -12.24 8.10 0.79
CA PHE A 59 -10.83 7.90 1.11
C PHE A 59 -10.23 6.75 0.31
N ILE A 60 -10.94 5.61 0.33
CA ILE A 60 -10.59 4.41 -0.44
C ILE A 60 -10.65 4.69 -1.95
N PHE A 61 -11.62 5.49 -2.41
CA PHE A 61 -11.77 5.83 -3.83
C PHE A 61 -10.53 6.57 -4.35
N ILE A 62 -10.10 7.62 -3.66
CA ILE A 62 -8.90 8.36 -4.08
C ILE A 62 -7.66 7.48 -3.96
N ALA A 63 -7.52 6.68 -2.89
CA ALA A 63 -6.39 5.76 -2.75
C ALA A 63 -6.33 4.74 -3.90
N ALA A 64 -7.47 4.18 -4.31
CA ALA A 64 -7.55 3.29 -5.46
C ALA A 64 -7.26 4.01 -6.78
N LEU A 65 -7.73 5.25 -6.94
CA LEU A 65 -7.49 6.06 -8.14
C LEU A 65 -6.01 6.39 -8.30
N THR A 66 -5.36 6.89 -7.26
CA THR A 66 -3.91 7.16 -7.27
C THR A 66 -3.11 5.86 -7.41
N GLY A 67 -3.60 4.75 -6.85
CA GLY A 67 -3.00 3.42 -7.03
C GLY A 67 -3.06 2.92 -8.48
N VAL A 68 -4.14 3.18 -9.22
CA VAL A 68 -4.21 2.90 -10.66
C VAL A 68 -3.15 3.69 -11.41
N LEU A 69 -3.03 4.99 -11.12
CA LEU A 69 -2.03 5.85 -11.78
C LEU A 69 -0.60 5.35 -11.47
N TYR A 70 -0.32 5.03 -10.21
CA TYR A 70 0.99 4.50 -9.80
C TYR A 70 1.30 3.14 -10.44
N GLY A 71 0.33 2.23 -10.51
CA GLY A 71 0.52 0.90 -11.10
C GLY A 71 0.86 0.92 -12.60
N LEU A 72 0.50 1.98 -13.31
CA LEU A 72 0.82 2.20 -14.74
C LEU A 72 2.18 2.89 -14.97
N THR A 73 2.85 3.30 -13.90
CA THR A 73 4.06 4.11 -14.02
C THR A 73 5.23 3.39 -14.70
N PRO A 74 5.50 2.08 -14.48
CA PRO A 74 6.62 1.41 -15.14
C PRO A 74 6.58 1.50 -16.67
N GLN A 75 5.40 1.38 -17.28
CA GLN A 75 5.22 1.54 -18.73
C GLN A 75 5.48 2.97 -19.17
N PHE A 76 4.94 3.94 -18.41
CA PHE A 76 5.06 5.34 -18.73
C PHE A 76 6.51 5.83 -18.62
N GLU A 77 7.22 5.45 -17.56
CA GLU A 77 8.63 5.81 -17.38
C GLU A 77 9.55 5.16 -18.42
N ASN A 78 9.34 3.88 -18.72
CA ASN A 78 10.14 3.20 -19.75
C ASN A 78 10.03 3.91 -21.10
N TYR A 79 8.85 4.40 -21.44
CA TYR A 79 8.63 5.19 -22.66
C TYR A 79 9.26 6.58 -22.57
N LEU A 80 9.02 7.32 -21.48
CA LEU A 80 9.48 8.70 -21.32
C LEU A 80 11.01 8.80 -21.25
N TYR A 81 11.66 7.86 -20.58
CA TYR A 81 13.11 7.87 -20.34
C TYR A 81 13.88 6.90 -21.24
N GLN A 82 13.23 6.30 -22.26
CA GLN A 82 13.86 5.31 -23.14
C GLN A 82 15.17 5.79 -23.75
N ARG A 83 15.22 7.07 -24.17
CA ARG A 83 16.41 7.67 -24.79
C ARG A 83 17.63 7.72 -23.86
N HIS A 84 17.39 7.74 -22.54
CA HIS A 84 18.42 7.74 -21.52
C HIS A 84 18.79 6.33 -21.10
N THR A 85 17.81 5.43 -20.98
CA THR A 85 18.00 4.11 -20.38
C THR A 85 18.39 3.03 -21.37
N GLN A 86 18.10 3.23 -22.66
CA GLN A 86 18.44 2.30 -23.74
C GLN A 86 19.65 2.80 -24.53
N VAL A 87 20.54 1.89 -24.91
CA VAL A 87 21.70 2.20 -25.75
C VAL A 87 21.26 2.63 -27.15
N THR A 88 21.83 3.72 -27.66
CA THR A 88 21.55 4.19 -29.03
C THR A 88 22.27 3.38 -30.10
N SER A 89 23.46 2.86 -29.78
CA SER A 89 24.31 2.10 -30.70
C SER A 89 25.04 1.01 -29.93
N ILE A 90 25.15 -0.17 -30.55
CA ILE A 90 25.90 -1.32 -30.06
C ILE A 90 27.10 -1.52 -30.99
N THR A 91 28.30 -1.59 -30.42
CA THR A 91 29.54 -1.97 -31.10
C THR A 91 29.92 -3.40 -30.68
N ASP A 92 31.03 -3.94 -31.19
CA ASP A 92 31.39 -5.35 -31.02
C ASP A 92 31.63 -5.77 -29.55
N SER A 93 32.07 -4.86 -28.67
CA SER A 93 32.31 -5.16 -27.25
C SER A 93 32.06 -3.97 -26.33
N ALA A 94 31.42 -4.21 -25.19
CA ALA A 94 31.29 -3.21 -24.13
C ALA A 94 32.66 -2.87 -23.51
N HIS A 95 32.86 -1.58 -23.23
CA HIS A 95 34.01 -1.08 -22.49
C HIS A 95 33.99 -1.55 -21.03
N LEU A 96 35.15 -1.53 -20.37
CA LEU A 96 35.26 -1.84 -18.94
C LEU A 96 34.41 -0.87 -18.09
N LEU A 97 33.92 -1.33 -16.94
CA LEU A 97 33.11 -0.50 -16.06
C LEU A 97 33.92 0.67 -15.51
N SER A 98 35.21 0.48 -15.24
CA SER A 98 36.16 1.54 -14.87
C SER A 98 36.19 2.69 -15.90
N GLU A 99 36.21 2.38 -17.20
CA GLU A 99 36.18 3.38 -18.28
C GLU A 99 34.84 4.11 -18.33
N GLN A 100 33.73 3.39 -18.14
CA GLN A 100 32.38 3.96 -18.12
C GLN A 100 32.19 4.92 -16.93
N VAL A 101 32.63 4.51 -15.73
CA VAL A 101 32.58 5.36 -14.52
C VAL A 101 33.54 6.54 -14.66
N GLY A 102 34.75 6.32 -15.19
CA GLY A 102 35.70 7.41 -15.46
C GLY A 102 35.14 8.44 -16.44
N ARG A 103 34.39 7.99 -17.46
CA ARG A 103 33.70 8.87 -18.41
C ARG A 103 32.57 9.66 -17.76
N ALA A 104 31.79 9.03 -16.87
CA ALA A 104 30.76 9.69 -16.10
C ALA A 104 31.35 10.73 -15.13
N GLN A 105 32.42 10.38 -14.43
CA GLN A 105 33.12 11.25 -13.49
C GLN A 105 33.62 12.53 -14.15
N LYS A 106 34.21 12.44 -15.35
CA LYS A 106 34.62 13.61 -16.14
C LYS A 106 33.47 14.53 -16.54
N ALA A 107 32.23 14.03 -16.51
CA ALA A 107 31.03 14.79 -16.85
C ALA A 107 30.32 15.35 -15.60
N LEU A 108 30.77 15.04 -14.39
CA LEU A 108 30.15 15.52 -13.16
C LEU A 108 30.33 17.04 -12.98
N PRO A 109 29.37 17.73 -12.34
CA PRO A 109 29.57 19.09 -11.83
C PRO A 109 30.74 19.16 -10.84
N ALA A 110 31.32 20.35 -10.68
CA ALA A 110 32.35 20.56 -9.65
C ALA A 110 31.74 20.39 -8.25
N GLY A 111 32.38 19.59 -7.39
CA GLY A 111 31.86 19.27 -6.05
C GLY A 111 30.79 18.17 -6.03
N ALA A 112 30.55 17.49 -7.14
CA ALA A 112 29.66 16.33 -7.15
C ALA A 112 30.37 15.04 -6.70
N HIS A 113 29.67 14.22 -5.94
CA HIS A 113 30.16 12.98 -5.37
C HIS A 113 29.41 11.77 -5.92
N ILE A 114 30.12 10.72 -6.34
CA ILE A 114 29.50 9.47 -6.78
C ILE A 114 28.99 8.72 -5.55
N MET A 115 27.70 8.41 -5.57
CA MET A 115 27.01 7.70 -4.49
C MET A 115 26.82 6.23 -4.81
N GLU A 116 26.58 5.92 -6.08
CA GLU A 116 26.20 4.59 -6.49
C GLU A 116 26.45 4.39 -7.99
N VAL A 117 26.91 3.20 -8.36
CA VAL A 117 27.06 2.78 -9.76
C VAL A 117 26.20 1.55 -10.01
N ARG A 118 25.38 1.59 -11.06
CA ARG A 118 24.62 0.44 -11.57
C ARG A 118 25.13 0.11 -12.97
N PRO A 119 25.88 -0.99 -13.14
CA PRO A 119 26.25 -1.48 -14.46
C PRO A 119 25.00 -1.75 -15.32
N ALA A 120 25.17 -1.72 -16.64
CA ALA A 120 24.14 -2.15 -17.58
C ALA A 120 23.62 -3.55 -17.21
N SER A 121 22.29 -3.68 -17.04
CA SER A 121 21.66 -4.94 -16.65
C SER A 121 21.40 -5.86 -17.84
N THR A 122 21.35 -5.30 -19.05
CA THR A 122 21.28 -6.03 -20.32
C THR A 122 22.10 -5.29 -21.38
N ASP A 123 22.39 -5.97 -22.49
CA ASP A 123 23.10 -5.42 -23.66
C ASP A 123 22.40 -4.21 -24.29
N HIS A 124 21.13 -3.98 -23.96
CA HIS A 124 20.36 -2.85 -24.47
C HIS A 124 20.29 -1.69 -23.49
N THR A 125 20.80 -1.83 -22.27
CA THR A 125 20.70 -0.81 -21.23
C THR A 125 21.99 -0.04 -21.02
N THR A 126 21.84 1.19 -20.55
CA THR A 126 22.98 2.05 -20.17
C THR A 126 23.47 1.76 -18.76
N THR A 127 24.75 2.00 -18.52
CA THR A 127 25.29 2.10 -17.16
C THR A 127 24.83 3.41 -16.52
N ARG A 128 24.35 3.32 -15.27
CA ARG A 128 23.88 4.47 -14.50
C ARG A 128 24.87 4.80 -13.39
N VAL A 129 25.37 6.03 -13.37
CA VAL A 129 26.19 6.56 -12.27
C VAL A 129 25.38 7.62 -11.54
N LEU A 130 25.05 7.34 -10.28
CA LEU A 130 24.21 8.19 -9.45
C LEU A 130 25.13 9.02 -8.55
N TYR A 131 24.93 10.32 -8.56
CA TYR A 131 25.75 11.30 -7.86
C TYR A 131 24.88 12.32 -7.12
N MET A 132 25.47 12.97 -6.13
CA MET A 132 24.88 14.11 -5.43
C MET A 132 25.80 15.31 -5.57
N ASP A 133 25.21 16.50 -5.69
CA ASP A 133 25.93 17.77 -5.76
C ASP A 133 25.90 18.43 -4.39
N ASP A 134 27.00 18.99 -3.93
CA ASP A 134 27.05 19.77 -2.69
C ASP A 134 26.11 21.00 -2.72
N GLN A 135 25.82 21.54 -3.91
CA GLN A 135 24.85 22.63 -4.09
C GLN A 135 23.39 22.18 -3.96
N SER A 136 23.13 20.88 -4.07
CA SER A 136 21.78 20.29 -3.95
C SER A 136 21.89 18.98 -3.17
N PRO A 137 22.20 19.05 -1.87
CA PRO A 137 22.59 17.90 -1.06
C PRO A 137 21.43 16.93 -0.80
N ASP A 138 20.20 17.27 -1.18
CA ASP A 138 19.02 16.42 -1.06
C ASP A 138 18.62 15.77 -2.41
N ASP A 139 19.21 16.22 -3.52
CA ASP A 139 18.89 15.75 -4.86
C ASP A 139 19.95 14.77 -5.38
N MET A 140 19.51 13.57 -5.72
CA MET A 140 20.35 12.59 -6.40
C MET A 140 20.10 12.64 -7.91
N THR A 141 21.15 12.62 -8.71
CA THR A 141 21.07 12.68 -10.17
C THR A 141 21.75 11.46 -10.77
N ALA A 142 21.16 10.88 -11.81
CA ALA A 142 21.76 9.79 -12.58
C ALA A 142 22.32 10.30 -13.91
N ILE A 143 23.55 9.88 -14.20
CA ILE A 143 24.19 9.99 -15.51
C ILE A 143 24.08 8.65 -16.22
N PHE A 144 23.70 8.67 -17.50
CA PHE A 144 23.56 7.48 -18.34
C PHE A 144 24.70 7.42 -19.36
N ILE A 145 25.49 6.36 -19.27
CA ILE A 145 26.61 6.10 -20.17
C ILE A 145 26.29 4.88 -21.03
N ASN A 146 26.45 5.02 -22.34
CA ASN A 146 26.40 3.89 -23.25
C ASN A 146 27.66 3.02 -23.03
N PRO A 147 27.54 1.75 -22.60
CA PRO A 147 28.69 0.87 -22.35
C PRO A 147 29.53 0.57 -23.60
N TYR A 148 28.96 0.69 -24.81
CA TYR A 148 29.63 0.36 -26.08
C TYR A 148 30.36 1.53 -26.74
N THR A 149 29.92 2.76 -26.48
CA THR A 149 30.44 3.97 -27.15
C THR A 149 31.03 4.99 -26.17
N LEU A 150 30.85 4.79 -24.86
CA LEU A 150 31.14 5.77 -23.81
C LEU A 150 30.44 7.12 -24.01
N ALA A 151 29.39 7.16 -24.85
CA ALA A 151 28.60 8.34 -25.08
C ALA A 151 27.74 8.65 -23.84
N LEU A 152 27.71 9.93 -23.46
CA LEU A 152 26.79 10.44 -22.46
C LEU A 152 25.39 10.58 -23.08
N GLN A 153 24.45 9.73 -22.70
CA GLN A 153 23.09 9.73 -23.27
C GLN A 153 22.14 10.68 -22.55
N GLY A 154 22.47 11.07 -21.32
CA GLY A 154 21.87 12.22 -20.66
C GLY A 154 21.94 12.15 -19.14
N ARG A 155 21.14 13.00 -18.50
CA ARG A 155 21.12 13.19 -17.05
C ARG A 155 19.69 13.39 -16.59
N THR A 156 19.31 12.81 -15.46
CA THR A 156 17.99 13.05 -14.86
C THR A 156 18.07 12.89 -13.35
N GLN A 157 17.24 13.66 -12.64
CA GLN A 157 17.04 13.46 -11.21
C GLN A 157 16.46 12.07 -10.95
N VAL A 158 16.88 11.48 -9.84
CA VAL A 158 16.44 10.17 -9.37
C VAL A 158 16.26 10.21 -7.87
N TYR A 159 15.27 9.48 -7.36
CA TYR A 159 14.91 9.58 -5.95
C TYR A 159 14.99 8.24 -5.23
N GLY A 160 15.36 8.33 -3.96
CA GLY A 160 15.48 7.21 -3.04
C GLY A 160 16.53 6.18 -3.44
N LYS A 161 16.63 5.11 -2.64
CA LYS A 161 17.55 3.99 -2.89
C LYS A 161 17.19 3.22 -4.17
N SER A 162 15.93 3.27 -4.60
CA SER A 162 15.46 2.61 -5.82
C SER A 162 15.89 3.34 -7.10
N GLY A 163 16.32 4.60 -7.01
CA GLY A 163 16.75 5.38 -8.18
C GLY A 163 15.65 5.52 -9.22
N VAL A 164 14.41 5.74 -8.77
CA VAL A 164 13.23 5.92 -9.62
C VAL A 164 13.21 7.32 -10.23
N PHE A 165 12.56 7.50 -11.38
CA PHE A 165 12.52 8.78 -12.08
C PHE A 165 11.44 9.72 -11.49
N PRO A 166 11.48 11.03 -11.82
CA PRO A 166 10.62 12.02 -11.20
C PRO A 166 9.11 11.72 -11.30
N VAL A 167 8.66 11.11 -12.40
CA VAL A 167 7.23 10.82 -12.59
C VAL A 167 6.75 9.75 -11.62
N ARG A 168 7.51 8.66 -11.42
CA ARG A 168 7.17 7.65 -10.42
C ARG A 168 7.31 8.17 -9.01
N THR A 169 8.30 8.99 -8.72
CA THR A 169 8.39 9.64 -7.41
C THR A 169 7.16 10.48 -7.12
N PHE A 170 6.73 11.30 -8.09
CA PHE A 170 5.53 12.12 -7.95
C PHE A 170 4.27 11.25 -7.71
N LEU A 171 4.08 10.18 -8.48
CA LEU A 171 2.93 9.29 -8.32
C LEU A 171 3.01 8.44 -7.05
N ASP A 172 4.22 8.10 -6.58
CA ASP A 172 4.46 7.44 -5.30
C ASP A 172 3.98 8.31 -4.15
N HIS A 173 4.43 9.58 -4.10
CA HIS A 173 3.97 10.54 -3.10
C HIS A 173 2.47 10.81 -3.22
N LEU A 174 1.95 10.98 -4.44
CA LEU A 174 0.51 11.15 -4.65
C LEU A 174 -0.30 9.97 -4.10
N HIS A 175 0.19 8.73 -4.23
CA HIS A 175 -0.50 7.56 -3.68
C HIS A 175 -0.30 7.38 -2.18
N ARG A 176 0.93 7.58 -1.69
CA ARG A 176 1.34 7.37 -0.30
C ARG A 176 0.83 8.45 0.65
N ASP A 177 0.85 9.70 0.22
CA ASP A 177 0.59 10.87 1.06
C ASP A 177 -0.18 12.01 0.35
N LEU A 178 -0.66 11.82 -0.88
CA LEU A 178 -1.38 12.87 -1.64
C LEU A 178 -0.60 14.19 -1.79
N LEU A 179 0.72 14.19 -1.62
CA LEU A 179 1.56 15.39 -1.58
C LEU A 179 1.27 16.29 -0.36
N LEU A 180 0.64 15.74 0.69
CA LEU A 180 0.29 16.43 1.93
C LEU A 180 1.22 16.07 3.10
N GLY A 181 2.28 15.31 2.83
CA GLY A 181 3.24 14.86 3.85
C GLY A 181 2.55 14.03 4.94
N GLU A 182 2.78 14.38 6.20
CA GLU A 182 2.29 13.58 7.33
C GLU A 182 0.76 13.44 7.38
N TYR A 183 0.02 14.50 7.03
CA TYR A 183 -1.45 14.44 6.95
C TYR A 183 -1.94 13.45 5.88
N GLY A 184 -1.19 13.37 4.79
CA GLY A 184 -1.38 12.38 3.75
C GLY A 184 -1.17 10.95 4.20
N ARG A 185 -0.20 10.72 5.08
CA ARG A 185 0.09 9.40 5.63
C ARG A 185 -1.01 8.94 6.60
N ILE A 186 -1.62 9.86 7.35
CA ILE A 186 -2.84 9.59 8.12
C ILE A 186 -3.97 9.18 7.19
N TYR A 187 -4.13 9.90 6.07
CA TYR A 187 -5.17 9.63 5.08
C TYR A 187 -5.03 8.23 4.47
N SER A 188 -3.84 7.85 4.02
CA SER A 188 -3.61 6.55 3.39
C SER A 188 -3.73 5.39 4.38
N GLU A 189 -3.27 5.57 5.63
CA GLU A 189 -3.48 4.58 6.70
C GLU A 189 -4.96 4.41 7.04
N LEU A 190 -5.74 5.50 7.07
CA LEU A 190 -7.19 5.44 7.26
C LEU A 190 -7.85 4.63 6.13
N ALA A 191 -7.50 4.90 4.88
CA ALA A 191 -8.03 4.14 3.75
C ALA A 191 -7.66 2.65 3.83
N ALA A 192 -6.39 2.33 4.09
CA ALA A 192 -5.89 0.96 4.16
C ALA A 192 -6.50 0.15 5.32
N SER A 193 -6.65 0.76 6.50
CA SER A 193 -7.22 0.11 7.68
C SER A 193 -8.70 -0.26 7.51
N TRP A 194 -9.49 0.63 6.89
CA TRP A 194 -10.91 0.39 6.66
C TRP A 194 -11.20 -0.53 5.47
N LEU A 195 -10.32 -0.59 4.48
CA LEU A 195 -10.50 -1.43 3.28
C LEU A 195 -10.70 -2.91 3.64
N GLY A 196 -9.81 -3.47 4.47
CA GLY A 196 -9.89 -4.86 4.91
C GLY A 196 -11.15 -5.14 5.73
N LEU A 197 -11.52 -4.21 6.60
CA LEU A 197 -12.76 -4.31 7.39
C LEU A 197 -14.01 -4.30 6.49
N PHE A 198 -14.05 -3.46 5.45
CA PHE A 198 -15.15 -3.45 4.50
C PHE A 198 -15.21 -4.71 3.64
N ALA A 199 -14.06 -5.25 3.22
CA ALA A 199 -13.98 -6.55 2.56
C ALA A 199 -14.61 -7.66 3.42
N ILE A 200 -14.19 -7.79 4.69
CA ILE A 200 -14.69 -8.82 5.61
C ILE A 200 -16.17 -8.64 5.91
N THR A 201 -16.59 -7.43 6.26
CA THR A 201 -18.00 -7.15 6.60
C THR A 201 -18.93 -7.26 5.39
N GLY A 202 -18.45 -6.93 4.19
CA GLY A 202 -19.19 -7.10 2.94
C GLY A 202 -19.39 -8.57 2.60
N PHE A 203 -18.33 -9.36 2.67
CA PHE A 203 -18.38 -10.82 2.49
C PHE A 203 -19.33 -11.48 3.50
N TRP A 204 -19.26 -11.09 4.77
CA TRP A 204 -20.14 -11.64 5.81
C TRP A 204 -21.62 -11.28 5.57
N GLN A 205 -21.91 -10.05 5.11
CA GLN A 205 -23.27 -9.68 4.73
C GLN A 205 -23.78 -10.47 3.52
N TRP A 206 -22.92 -10.72 2.53
CA TRP A 206 -23.27 -11.55 1.38
C TRP A 206 -23.64 -12.98 1.79
N LEU A 207 -22.84 -13.61 2.67
CA LEU A 207 -23.13 -14.95 3.20
C LEU A 207 -24.52 -15.03 3.87
N ARG A 208 -24.90 -13.99 4.62
CA ARG A 208 -26.17 -13.95 5.36
C ARG A 208 -27.38 -13.56 4.52
N LYS A 209 -27.19 -12.83 3.42
CA LYS A 209 -28.29 -12.24 2.63
C LYS A 209 -28.37 -12.80 1.20
N LYS A 210 -28.15 -14.11 1.03
CA LYS A 210 -28.25 -14.80 -0.28
C LYS A 210 -29.56 -14.54 -1.04
N SER A 211 -30.65 -14.24 -0.33
CA SER A 211 -31.96 -13.87 -0.91
C SER A 211 -31.95 -12.60 -1.78
N LEU A 212 -31.08 -11.62 -1.49
CA LEU A 212 -31.02 -10.35 -2.23
C LEU A 212 -30.60 -10.52 -3.70
N LEU A 213 -29.96 -11.64 -4.04
CA LEU A 213 -29.56 -11.97 -5.42
C LEU A 213 -30.74 -12.46 -6.28
N LYS A 214 -31.86 -12.86 -5.68
CA LYS A 214 -33.02 -13.43 -6.40
C LYS A 214 -33.99 -12.37 -6.93
N ASN A 215 -34.01 -11.16 -6.37
CA ASN A 215 -34.97 -10.12 -6.76
C ASN A 215 -34.49 -9.32 -7.98
N LYS A 216 -35.32 -9.21 -9.03
CA LYS A 216 -34.94 -8.72 -10.38
C LYS A 216 -35.09 -7.21 -10.64
N ASP A 217 -35.56 -6.43 -9.67
CA ASP A 217 -35.79 -4.98 -9.83
C ASP A 217 -34.55 -4.16 -10.24
N SER A 218 -34.74 -3.06 -10.98
CA SER A 218 -33.62 -2.20 -11.41
C SER A 218 -32.87 -1.55 -10.22
N LYS A 219 -33.58 -1.22 -9.13
CA LYS A 219 -32.99 -0.73 -7.87
C LYS A 219 -32.19 -1.80 -7.11
N SER A 220 -32.41 -3.09 -7.39
CA SER A 220 -31.59 -4.18 -6.88
C SER A 220 -30.39 -4.45 -7.81
N ALA A 221 -30.44 -4.07 -9.09
CA ALA A 221 -29.33 -4.26 -10.01
C ALA A 221 -28.02 -3.56 -9.58
N LYS A 222 -28.11 -2.30 -9.11
CA LYS A 222 -26.94 -1.53 -8.65
C LYS A 222 -26.22 -2.20 -7.46
N ILE A 223 -26.98 -2.73 -6.50
CA ILE A 223 -26.38 -3.45 -5.36
C ILE A 223 -25.81 -4.81 -5.78
N ARG A 224 -26.41 -5.48 -6.76
CA ARG A 224 -25.86 -6.74 -7.30
C ARG A 224 -24.49 -6.52 -7.95
N TRP A 225 -24.33 -5.44 -8.71
CA TRP A 225 -23.03 -5.05 -9.26
C TRP A 225 -22.01 -4.75 -8.18
N HIS A 226 -22.37 -3.96 -7.16
CA HIS A 226 -21.49 -3.72 -6.02
C HIS A 226 -21.06 -5.04 -5.33
N ILE A 227 -21.99 -5.96 -5.09
CA ILE A 227 -21.70 -7.26 -4.47
C ILE A 227 -20.77 -8.09 -5.36
N TRP A 228 -21.07 -8.20 -6.65
CA TRP A 228 -20.29 -9.02 -7.58
C TRP A 228 -18.86 -8.47 -7.73
N LEU A 229 -18.72 -7.17 -7.98
CA LEU A 229 -17.42 -6.51 -8.08
C LEU A 229 -16.62 -6.63 -6.76
N GLY A 230 -17.29 -6.44 -5.62
CA GLY A 230 -16.67 -6.58 -4.31
C GLY A 230 -16.20 -8.01 -4.03
N LEU A 231 -16.94 -9.04 -4.48
CA LEU A 231 -16.51 -10.44 -4.36
C LEU A 231 -15.34 -10.76 -5.30
N CYS A 232 -15.35 -10.24 -6.52
CA CYS A 232 -14.22 -10.39 -7.45
C CYS A 232 -12.96 -9.71 -6.90
N ALA A 233 -13.09 -8.52 -6.30
CA ALA A 233 -11.97 -7.78 -5.72
C ALA A 233 -11.58 -8.25 -4.31
N LEU A 234 -12.36 -9.11 -3.65
CA LEU A 234 -12.20 -9.47 -2.23
C LEU A 234 -10.77 -9.92 -1.88
N PRO A 235 -10.13 -10.87 -2.59
CA PRO A 235 -8.77 -11.29 -2.26
C PRO A 235 -7.79 -10.12 -2.31
N MET A 236 -7.97 -9.23 -3.28
CA MET A 236 -7.06 -8.11 -3.50
C MET A 236 -7.31 -6.94 -2.56
N MET A 237 -8.55 -6.71 -2.13
CA MET A 237 -8.85 -5.77 -1.05
C MET A 237 -8.17 -6.17 0.26
N LEU A 238 -8.16 -7.46 0.60
CA LEU A 238 -7.46 -7.97 1.78
C LEU A 238 -5.95 -7.83 1.62
N PHE A 239 -5.41 -8.22 0.47
CA PHE A 239 -3.99 -8.04 0.15
C PHE A 239 -3.54 -6.58 0.27
N PHE A 240 -4.26 -5.63 -0.36
CA PHE A 240 -3.97 -4.19 -0.29
C PHE A 240 -4.09 -3.64 1.12
N SER A 241 -5.07 -4.09 1.90
CA SER A 241 -5.22 -3.65 3.29
C SER A 241 -4.02 -4.10 4.14
N ILE A 242 -3.61 -5.38 4.02
CA ILE A 242 -2.47 -5.91 4.78
C ILE A 242 -1.17 -5.20 4.39
N THR A 243 -0.86 -5.13 3.10
CA THR A 243 0.38 -4.53 2.60
C THR A 243 0.41 -3.00 2.74
N GLY A 244 -0.74 -2.32 2.64
CA GLY A 244 -0.83 -0.89 2.92
C GLY A 244 -0.59 -0.57 4.41
N LEU A 245 -1.09 -1.42 5.32
CA LEU A 245 -0.87 -1.24 6.76
C LEU A 245 0.58 -1.45 7.17
N THR A 246 1.32 -2.38 6.56
CA THR A 246 2.74 -2.60 6.90
C THR A 246 3.63 -1.41 6.55
N TRP A 247 3.20 -0.52 5.65
CA TRP A 247 3.94 0.65 5.16
C TRP A 247 3.45 1.98 5.75
N SER A 248 2.39 1.90 6.53
CA SER A 248 1.80 3.03 7.21
C SER A 248 2.69 3.51 8.36
N ASN A 249 2.54 4.76 8.76
CA ASN A 249 3.42 5.35 9.76
C ASN A 249 3.28 4.70 11.12
N TRP A 250 2.04 4.48 11.56
CA TRP A 250 1.77 3.99 12.89
C TRP A 250 1.61 2.49 12.89
N ALA A 251 0.63 1.96 12.14
CA ALA A 251 0.42 0.51 12.10
C ALA A 251 1.65 -0.24 11.55
N GLY A 252 2.35 0.34 10.56
CA GLY A 252 3.57 -0.24 10.00
C GLY A 252 4.71 -0.32 11.02
N THR A 253 4.91 0.74 11.81
CA THR A 253 5.90 0.75 12.89
C THR A 253 5.58 -0.30 13.96
N ASN A 254 4.31 -0.44 14.35
CA ASN A 254 3.89 -1.44 15.34
C ASN A 254 4.07 -2.86 14.81
N ILE A 255 3.75 -3.11 13.53
CA ILE A 255 3.99 -4.39 12.87
C ILE A 255 5.50 -4.68 12.78
N ALA A 256 6.33 -3.67 12.51
CA ALA A 256 7.77 -3.81 12.49
C ALA A 256 8.33 -4.17 13.89
N GLN A 257 7.82 -3.56 14.96
CA GLN A 257 8.17 -3.92 16.33
C GLN A 257 7.81 -5.38 16.66
N ILE A 258 6.62 -5.84 16.25
CA ILE A 258 6.22 -7.24 16.41
C ILE A 258 7.21 -8.15 15.69
N ARG A 259 7.55 -7.85 14.44
CA ARG A 259 8.53 -8.63 13.68
C ARG A 259 9.89 -8.69 14.37
N HIS A 260 10.39 -7.56 14.86
CA HIS A 260 11.65 -7.47 15.58
C HIS A 260 11.64 -8.35 16.84
N MET A 261 10.55 -8.32 17.63
CA MET A 261 10.42 -9.19 18.82
C MET A 261 10.50 -10.69 18.50
N PHE A 262 10.13 -11.09 17.28
CA PHE A 262 10.19 -12.48 16.82
C PHE A 262 11.41 -12.78 15.92
N ASN A 263 12.48 -11.97 15.98
CA ASN A 263 13.68 -12.11 15.13
C ASN A 263 13.35 -12.18 13.63
N GLY A 264 12.33 -11.43 13.21
CA GLY A 264 11.81 -11.41 11.85
C GLY A 264 12.36 -10.29 10.97
N ASP A 265 13.47 -9.68 11.36
CA ASP A 265 14.09 -8.59 10.64
C ASP A 265 14.88 -9.06 9.42
N THR A 266 15.07 -8.15 8.47
CA THR A 266 15.91 -8.39 7.32
C THR A 266 17.38 -8.28 7.75
N PRO A 267 18.23 -9.30 7.49
CA PRO A 267 19.65 -9.23 7.80
C PRO A 267 20.30 -7.99 7.18
N SER A 268 21.13 -7.29 7.94
CA SER A 268 21.90 -6.13 7.48
C SER A 268 23.33 -6.52 7.16
N LEU A 269 23.89 -5.92 6.12
CA LEU A 269 25.28 -6.11 5.72
C LEU A 269 26.23 -5.25 6.56
N ASN A 270 27.26 -5.85 7.16
CA ASN A 270 28.31 -5.15 7.88
C ASN A 270 29.43 -4.72 6.91
N ILE A 271 29.64 -3.40 6.81
CA ILE A 271 30.67 -2.80 5.95
C ILE A 271 31.89 -2.29 6.72
N SER A 272 31.93 -2.43 8.05
CA SER A 272 33.02 -1.92 8.88
C SER A 272 34.23 -2.85 8.83
N LEU A 273 35.42 -2.31 8.50
CA LEU A 273 36.68 -3.06 8.50
C LEU A 273 37.39 -3.03 9.86
N ASN A 274 36.93 -2.18 10.79
CA ASN A 274 37.48 -2.10 12.14
C ASN A 274 36.93 -3.19 13.05
N THR A 275 37.80 -4.10 13.50
CA THR A 275 37.48 -5.22 14.40
C THR A 275 37.01 -4.77 15.80
N ALA A 276 37.30 -3.53 16.21
CA ALA A 276 36.92 -3.00 17.52
C ALA A 276 35.43 -2.62 17.64
N VAL A 277 34.67 -2.60 16.54
CA VAL A 277 33.23 -2.26 16.53
C VAL A 277 32.42 -3.42 15.94
N GLN A 278 32.74 -4.66 16.33
CA GLN A 278 31.99 -5.85 15.93
C GLN A 278 30.66 -6.03 16.69
N SER A 279 30.39 -5.20 17.71
CA SER A 279 29.27 -5.38 18.63
C SER A 279 28.44 -4.10 18.82
N SER A 280 27.86 -3.52 17.76
CA SER A 280 26.81 -2.49 17.95
C SER A 280 25.99 -2.08 16.71
N VAL A 281 26.14 -2.72 15.54
CA VAL A 281 25.27 -2.40 14.39
C VAL A 281 24.21 -3.48 14.21
N SER A 282 23.44 -3.71 15.26
CA SER A 282 22.09 -4.26 15.12
C SER A 282 21.15 -3.20 15.64
N GLN A 283 20.76 -2.25 14.78
CA GLN A 283 19.59 -1.42 15.04
C GLN A 283 19.10 -0.69 13.77
N GLN A 284 17.84 -1.03 13.46
CA GLN A 284 16.77 -0.18 12.92
C GLN A 284 16.68 0.03 11.40
N HIS A 285 15.89 -0.88 10.80
CA HIS A 285 15.04 -0.65 9.62
C HIS A 285 15.73 -0.12 8.35
N ALA A 286 16.38 -1.03 7.62
CA ALA A 286 17.03 -0.79 6.33
C ALA A 286 16.11 -0.22 5.21
N GLU A 287 14.78 -0.25 5.38
CA GLU A 287 13.82 0.29 4.40
C GLU A 287 13.42 1.75 4.62
N HIS A 288 13.59 2.33 5.82
CA HIS A 288 13.09 3.70 6.09
C HIS A 288 14.02 4.64 6.87
N GLN A 289 15.22 4.22 7.30
CA GLN A 289 16.21 5.17 7.80
C GLN A 289 17.19 5.61 6.71
N GLN A 290 17.39 6.93 6.64
CA GLN A 290 18.47 7.59 5.91
C GLN A 290 19.79 6.98 6.42
N SER A 291 20.37 6.05 5.66
CA SER A 291 21.74 5.63 5.96
C SER A 291 22.63 6.80 5.59
N HIS A 292 23.61 7.10 6.45
CA HIS A 292 24.65 8.08 6.17
C HIS A 292 25.18 7.85 4.74
N THR A 293 24.91 8.82 3.87
CA THR A 293 25.32 8.82 2.47
C THR A 293 26.83 8.99 2.41
N HIS A 294 27.54 7.94 2.00
CA HIS A 294 28.98 7.95 1.81
C HIS A 294 29.32 8.63 0.50
N ARG A 295 29.99 9.79 0.60
CA ARG A 295 30.26 10.67 -0.54
C ARG A 295 31.70 10.50 -1.00
N VAL A 296 31.92 9.97 -2.20
CA VAL A 296 33.25 9.93 -2.79
C VAL A 296 33.38 11.04 -3.83
N ALA A 297 34.28 12.00 -3.59
CA ALA A 297 34.44 13.19 -4.43
C ALA A 297 34.92 12.84 -5.84
N GLN A 298 35.99 12.06 -5.93
CA GLN A 298 36.55 11.67 -7.20
C GLN A 298 37.44 10.43 -7.00
N PHE A 299 37.27 9.43 -7.85
CA PHE A 299 38.15 8.28 -7.92
C PHE A 299 39.37 8.61 -8.79
N SER A 300 40.56 8.27 -8.29
CA SER A 300 41.78 8.22 -9.09
C SER A 300 41.69 7.15 -10.18
N ILE A 301 42.62 7.18 -11.15
CA ILE A 301 42.67 6.19 -12.23
C ILE A 301 42.83 4.76 -11.69
N ASP A 302 43.56 4.58 -10.60
CA ASP A 302 43.74 3.27 -9.98
C ASP A 302 42.50 2.82 -9.20
N GLU A 303 41.83 3.74 -8.50
CA GLU A 303 40.57 3.42 -7.79
C GLU A 303 39.42 3.11 -8.76
N LEU A 304 39.43 3.66 -9.97
CA LEU A 304 38.41 3.32 -10.97
C LEU A 304 38.45 1.82 -11.35
N LYS A 305 39.62 1.18 -11.32
CA LYS A 305 39.77 -0.26 -11.60
C LYS A 305 39.02 -1.13 -10.59
N TYR A 306 38.80 -0.62 -9.38
CA TYR A 306 38.02 -1.30 -8.34
C TYR A 306 36.58 -1.61 -8.78
N PHE A 307 35.99 -0.82 -9.68
CA PHE A 307 34.67 -1.11 -10.23
C PHE A 307 34.64 -2.40 -11.06
N ASP A 308 35.70 -2.71 -11.80
CA ASP A 308 35.81 -3.96 -12.55
C ASP A 308 36.04 -5.14 -11.59
N GLU A 309 36.90 -4.94 -10.59
CA GLU A 309 37.25 -5.95 -9.59
C GLU A 309 36.06 -6.35 -8.72
N ILE A 310 35.24 -5.40 -8.25
CA ILE A 310 34.08 -5.73 -7.42
C ILE A 310 33.01 -6.47 -8.18
N VAL A 311 32.80 -6.16 -9.47
CA VAL A 311 31.87 -6.93 -10.30
C VAL A 311 32.38 -8.36 -10.46
N LYS A 312 33.68 -8.53 -10.74
CA LYS A 312 34.29 -9.87 -10.84
C LYS A 312 34.16 -10.65 -9.53
N THR A 313 34.46 -10.01 -8.39
CA THR A 313 34.33 -10.60 -7.06
C THR A 313 32.87 -10.92 -6.73
N ALA A 314 31.91 -10.08 -7.11
CA ALA A 314 30.49 -10.35 -6.94
C ALA A 314 30.06 -11.60 -7.72
N ARG A 315 30.44 -11.70 -8.99
CA ARG A 315 30.11 -12.85 -9.84
C ARG A 315 30.75 -14.14 -9.34
N SER A 316 32.02 -14.10 -8.92
CA SER A 316 32.70 -15.29 -8.40
C SER A 316 32.13 -15.76 -7.05
N ASN A 317 31.51 -14.88 -6.28
CA ASN A 317 30.87 -15.20 -5.00
C ASN A 317 29.35 -15.43 -5.11
N GLY A 318 28.84 -15.66 -6.33
CA GLY A 318 27.49 -16.18 -6.53
C GLY A 318 26.39 -15.14 -6.77
N LEU A 319 26.72 -13.84 -6.88
CA LEU A 319 25.75 -12.84 -7.34
C LEU A 319 25.53 -13.03 -8.84
N THR A 320 24.34 -13.47 -9.22
CA THR A 320 23.97 -13.87 -10.59
C THR A 320 22.87 -13.00 -11.20
N ALA A 321 22.32 -12.04 -10.46
CA ALA A 321 21.35 -11.08 -10.99
C ALA A 321 22.00 -10.19 -12.04
N SER A 322 21.28 -9.93 -13.13
CA SER A 322 21.80 -9.09 -14.21
C SER A 322 21.97 -7.63 -13.75
N ALA A 323 21.01 -7.12 -12.96
CA ALA A 323 21.08 -5.81 -12.33
C ALA A 323 21.87 -5.85 -11.00
N LEU A 324 22.93 -5.05 -10.92
CA LEU A 324 23.75 -4.87 -9.71
C LEU A 324 23.74 -3.41 -9.26
N ARG A 325 23.89 -3.23 -7.94
CA ARG A 325 24.07 -1.97 -7.25
C ARG A 325 25.43 -1.96 -6.57
N ILE A 326 26.30 -1.02 -6.92
CA ILE A 326 27.62 -0.86 -6.31
C ILE A 326 27.62 0.45 -5.52
N ILE A 327 27.92 0.38 -4.23
CA ILE A 327 28.03 1.53 -3.33
C ILE A 327 29.48 1.61 -2.87
N PRO A 328 30.25 2.59 -3.38
CA PRO A 328 31.62 2.78 -2.95
C PRO A 328 31.70 3.35 -1.53
N SER A 329 32.81 3.06 -0.85
CA SER A 329 33.17 3.69 0.42
C SER A 329 33.99 4.96 0.17
N ASP A 330 33.79 5.98 1.00
CA ASP A 330 34.61 7.19 1.11
C ASP A 330 35.95 6.95 1.82
N ASP A 331 36.10 5.84 2.54
CA ASP A 331 37.38 5.42 3.11
C ASP A 331 37.54 3.90 3.02
N ILE A 332 38.43 3.45 2.13
CA ILE A 332 38.74 2.03 1.91
C ILE A 332 39.56 1.40 3.04
N HIS A 333 40.12 2.19 3.96
CA HIS A 333 40.83 1.70 5.13
C HIS A 333 39.89 1.37 6.28
N LEU A 334 38.77 2.11 6.39
CA LEU A 334 37.81 1.95 7.48
C LEU A 334 36.61 1.10 7.07
N ARG A 335 36.24 1.10 5.78
CA ARG A 335 34.99 0.51 5.30
C ARG A 335 35.12 -0.20 3.95
N ALA A 336 34.42 -1.32 3.85
CA ALA A 336 34.25 -2.10 2.65
C ALA A 336 33.28 -1.41 1.66
N TRP A 337 33.46 -1.71 0.38
CA TRP A 337 32.45 -1.38 -0.64
C TRP A 337 31.32 -2.40 -0.58
N SER A 338 30.10 -1.98 -0.94
CA SER A 338 28.95 -2.88 -1.00
C SER A 338 28.53 -3.14 -2.44
N VAL A 339 28.23 -4.39 -2.76
CA VAL A 339 27.61 -4.80 -4.02
C VAL A 339 26.36 -5.64 -3.75
N GLN A 340 25.24 -5.29 -4.36
CA GLN A 340 23.93 -5.90 -4.12
C GLN A 340 23.20 -6.21 -5.42
N GLU A 341 22.45 -7.31 -5.45
CA GLU A 341 21.54 -7.65 -6.54
C GLU A 341 20.23 -6.84 -6.47
N LEU A 342 19.77 -6.39 -7.64
CA LEU A 342 18.57 -5.56 -7.81
C LEU A 342 17.42 -6.32 -8.52
N GLN A 343 17.32 -7.64 -8.38
CA GLN A 343 16.28 -8.42 -9.06
C GLN A 343 15.09 -8.66 -8.14
N HIS A 344 14.11 -7.77 -8.23
CA HIS A 344 12.83 -7.87 -7.51
C HIS A 344 11.80 -8.78 -8.21
N THR A 345 12.03 -9.17 -9.47
CA THR A 345 11.19 -10.14 -10.19
C THR A 345 11.44 -11.55 -9.71
N TRP A 346 10.43 -12.41 -9.73
CA TRP A 346 10.57 -13.84 -9.47
C TRP A 346 11.42 -14.52 -10.56
N PRO A 347 12.42 -15.36 -10.19
CA PRO A 347 12.92 -15.64 -8.84
C PRO A 347 13.70 -14.45 -8.26
N THR A 348 13.38 -14.05 -7.03
CA THR A 348 13.98 -12.90 -6.35
C THR A 348 15.48 -13.13 -6.10
N LYS A 349 16.32 -12.16 -6.48
CA LYS A 349 17.76 -12.16 -6.20
C LYS A 349 18.16 -10.81 -5.64
N VAL A 350 18.47 -10.80 -4.35
CA VAL A 350 18.68 -9.57 -3.56
C VAL A 350 19.87 -9.74 -2.60
N ASP A 351 20.77 -10.66 -2.94
CA ASP A 351 21.96 -10.96 -2.16
C ASP A 351 22.90 -9.75 -2.19
N ALA A 352 23.65 -9.56 -1.11
CA ALA A 352 24.58 -8.45 -0.98
C ALA A 352 25.90 -8.91 -0.36
N LEU A 353 27.00 -8.32 -0.83
CA LEU A 353 28.35 -8.55 -0.32
C LEU A 353 28.97 -7.24 0.12
N ALA A 354 29.77 -7.30 1.17
CA ALA A 354 30.73 -6.28 1.56
C ALA A 354 32.13 -6.75 1.17
N VAL A 355 32.85 -5.94 0.40
CA VAL A 355 34.17 -6.28 -0.16
C VAL A 355 35.21 -5.26 0.30
N ASP A 356 36.28 -5.74 0.95
CA ASP A 356 37.47 -4.94 1.19
C ASP A 356 38.24 -4.81 -0.13
N MET A 357 38.29 -3.60 -0.68
CA MET A 357 38.90 -3.33 -1.98
C MET A 357 40.43 -3.31 -1.94
N ARG A 358 41.04 -3.25 -0.75
CA ARG A 358 42.50 -3.34 -0.61
C ARG A 358 43.00 -4.76 -0.74
N SER A 359 42.23 -5.72 -0.24
CA SER A 359 42.56 -7.15 -0.26
C SER A 359 41.73 -7.94 -1.27
N THR A 360 40.72 -7.33 -1.87
CA THR A 360 39.69 -7.95 -2.74
C THR A 360 38.95 -9.12 -2.07
N LYS A 361 38.87 -9.12 -0.73
CA LYS A 361 38.20 -10.17 0.05
C LYS A 361 36.79 -9.75 0.46
N VAL A 362 35.87 -10.69 0.40
CA VAL A 362 34.51 -10.53 0.96
C VAL A 362 34.62 -10.56 2.48
N VAL A 363 34.18 -9.49 3.14
CA VAL A 363 34.22 -9.36 4.61
C VAL A 363 32.89 -9.73 5.26
N ASP A 364 31.78 -9.56 4.54
CA ASP A 364 30.45 -9.97 4.98
C ASP A 364 29.56 -10.27 3.78
N GLN A 365 28.53 -11.10 3.99
CA GLN A 365 27.56 -11.48 2.98
C GLN A 365 26.17 -11.64 3.57
N THR A 366 25.15 -11.24 2.82
CA THR A 366 23.75 -11.54 3.11
C THR A 366 23.13 -12.26 1.92
N ARG A 367 22.47 -13.38 2.16
CA ARG A 367 21.81 -14.18 1.12
C ARG A 367 20.31 -14.23 1.37
N PHE A 368 19.52 -14.07 0.33
CA PHE A 368 18.07 -14.13 0.42
C PHE A 368 17.58 -15.50 0.93
N ALA A 369 18.34 -16.57 0.65
CA ALA A 369 18.06 -17.91 1.17
C ALA A 369 18.01 -17.93 2.71
N ASP A 370 18.84 -17.15 3.37
CA ASP A 370 19.00 -17.12 4.83
C ASP A 370 18.04 -16.14 5.51
N TYR A 371 17.23 -15.40 4.74
CA TYR A 371 16.28 -14.45 5.30
C TYR A 371 15.17 -15.19 6.09
N PRO A 372 14.77 -14.66 7.26
CA PRO A 372 13.60 -15.14 7.97
C PRO A 372 12.35 -15.11 7.09
N LEU A 373 11.41 -16.03 7.32
CA LEU A 373 10.19 -16.13 6.52
C LEU A 373 9.39 -14.81 6.52
N SER A 374 9.32 -14.13 7.66
CA SER A 374 8.65 -12.83 7.78
C SER A 374 9.31 -11.74 6.92
N ALA A 375 10.64 -11.73 6.82
CA ALA A 375 11.38 -10.82 5.94
C ALA A 375 11.11 -11.15 4.46
N LYS A 376 11.10 -12.44 4.08
CA LYS A 376 10.74 -12.89 2.72
C LYS A 376 9.30 -12.51 2.34
N LEU A 377 8.34 -12.76 3.25
CA LEU A 377 6.93 -12.42 3.04
C LEU A 377 6.72 -10.91 2.94
N THR A 378 7.42 -10.12 3.75
CA THR A 378 7.36 -8.65 3.65
C THR A 378 7.90 -8.20 2.29
N ARG A 379 9.09 -8.68 1.89
CA ARG A 379 9.70 -8.39 0.58
C ARG A 379 8.77 -8.74 -0.59
N TRP A 380 8.27 -9.97 -0.63
CA TRP A 380 7.35 -10.40 -1.68
C TRP A 380 6.01 -9.65 -1.65
N GLY A 381 5.50 -9.32 -0.46
CA GLY A 381 4.30 -8.50 -0.32
C GLY A 381 4.48 -7.11 -0.93
N VAL A 382 5.65 -6.49 -0.70
CA VAL A 382 6.04 -5.21 -1.30
C VAL A 382 6.18 -5.32 -2.81
N ASP A 383 6.97 -6.29 -3.27
CA ASP A 383 7.21 -6.50 -4.70
C ASP A 383 5.91 -6.84 -5.43
N LEU A 384 4.96 -7.52 -4.77
CA LEU A 384 3.60 -7.71 -5.26
C LEU A 384 2.84 -6.38 -5.32
N HIS A 385 2.79 -5.61 -4.24
CA HIS A 385 1.99 -4.39 -4.14
C HIS A 385 2.43 -3.30 -5.13
N VAL A 386 3.74 -3.16 -5.35
CA VAL A 386 4.32 -2.16 -6.26
C VAL A 386 4.34 -2.64 -7.71
N GLY A 387 3.98 -3.89 -8.00
CA GLY A 387 3.88 -4.38 -9.37
C GLY A 387 5.19 -4.89 -9.96
N MET A 388 6.14 -5.36 -9.15
CA MET A 388 7.47 -5.80 -9.61
C MET A 388 7.63 -7.32 -9.66
N LEU A 389 7.02 -8.08 -8.74
CA LEU A 389 7.35 -9.51 -8.56
C LEU A 389 7.12 -10.38 -9.81
N PHE A 390 5.99 -10.24 -10.49
CA PHE A 390 5.69 -10.99 -11.73
C PHE A 390 5.67 -10.09 -12.98
N GLY A 391 6.41 -8.98 -12.95
CA GLY A 391 6.46 -8.02 -14.05
C GLY A 391 5.08 -7.49 -14.44
N TRP A 392 4.79 -7.44 -15.75
CA TRP A 392 3.57 -6.83 -16.28
C TRP A 392 2.27 -7.55 -15.88
N MET A 393 2.33 -8.87 -15.65
CA MET A 393 1.19 -9.64 -15.12
C MET A 393 0.73 -9.09 -13.77
N ASN A 394 1.69 -8.83 -12.89
CA ASN A 394 1.42 -8.27 -11.58
C ASN A 394 0.73 -6.90 -11.71
N GLN A 395 1.30 -6.01 -12.52
CA GLN A 395 0.76 -4.67 -12.76
C GLN A 395 -0.67 -4.70 -13.29
N LEU A 396 -0.97 -5.61 -14.22
CA LEU A 396 -2.33 -5.78 -14.75
C LEU A 396 -3.32 -6.18 -13.65
N VAL A 397 -2.95 -7.16 -12.80
CA VAL A 397 -3.80 -7.60 -11.69
C VAL A 397 -4.06 -6.46 -10.70
N LEU A 398 -3.04 -5.67 -10.37
CA LEU A 398 -3.16 -4.52 -9.47
C LEU A 398 -4.11 -3.46 -10.04
N VAL A 399 -3.89 -3.05 -11.30
CA VAL A 399 -4.70 -2.02 -11.97
C VAL A 399 -6.15 -2.47 -12.13
N VAL A 400 -6.38 -3.70 -12.60
CA VAL A 400 -7.74 -4.24 -12.75
C VAL A 400 -8.43 -4.31 -11.38
N SER A 401 -7.74 -4.77 -10.34
CA SER A 401 -8.31 -4.84 -9.00
C SER A 401 -8.65 -3.47 -8.42
N ALA A 402 -7.80 -2.47 -8.62
CA ALA A 402 -8.06 -1.11 -8.18
C ALA A 402 -9.25 -0.49 -8.95
N ILE A 403 -9.37 -0.73 -10.26
CA ILE A 403 -10.53 -0.33 -11.06
C ILE A 403 -11.80 -1.03 -10.56
N LEU A 404 -11.76 -2.33 -10.24
CA LEU A 404 -12.91 -3.04 -9.67
C LEU A 404 -13.36 -2.40 -8.35
N ILE A 405 -12.43 -2.00 -7.48
CA ILE A 405 -12.73 -1.28 -6.23
C ILE A 405 -13.39 0.07 -6.52
N LEU A 406 -12.84 0.87 -7.45
CA LEU A 406 -13.43 2.16 -7.86
C LEU A 406 -14.88 2.00 -8.34
N VAL A 407 -15.11 1.05 -9.27
CA VAL A 407 -16.43 0.78 -9.84
C VAL A 407 -17.37 0.23 -8.77
N ALA A 408 -16.90 -0.63 -7.85
CA ALA A 408 -17.69 -1.11 -6.73
C ALA A 408 -18.14 0.02 -5.80
N ILE A 409 -17.28 1.01 -5.53
CA ILE A 409 -17.63 2.21 -4.74
C ILE A 409 -18.66 3.06 -5.47
N ILE A 410 -18.50 3.27 -6.79
CA ILE A 410 -19.49 4.00 -7.60
C ILE A 410 -20.86 3.32 -7.52
N PHE A 411 -20.92 1.99 -7.66
CA PHE A 411 -22.18 1.25 -7.52
C PHE A 411 -22.74 1.28 -6.08
N ALA A 412 -21.88 1.34 -5.06
CA ALA A 412 -22.30 1.51 -3.68
C ALA A 412 -23.08 2.83 -3.50
N TYR A 413 -22.49 3.95 -3.92
CA TYR A 413 -23.13 5.26 -3.88
C TYR A 413 -24.37 5.33 -4.78
N ALA A 414 -24.29 4.82 -6.00
CA ALA A 414 -25.42 4.81 -6.92
C ALA A 414 -26.61 4.00 -6.35
N SER A 415 -26.34 2.85 -5.72
CA SER A 415 -27.36 2.07 -5.00
C SER A 415 -27.92 2.85 -3.81
N TRP A 416 -27.08 3.58 -3.08
CA TRP A 416 -27.49 4.36 -1.92
C TRP A 416 -28.44 5.50 -2.31
N PHE A 417 -28.02 6.38 -3.24
CA PHE A 417 -28.79 7.53 -3.68
C PHE A 417 -30.11 7.13 -4.37
N SER A 418 -30.19 5.92 -4.93
CA SER A 418 -31.44 5.39 -5.50
C SER A 418 -32.47 4.97 -4.46
N ARG A 419 -32.07 4.85 -3.18
CA ARG A 419 -32.91 4.36 -2.07
C ARG A 419 -33.16 5.42 -0.99
N LEU A 420 -32.18 6.29 -0.76
CA LEU A 420 -32.16 7.25 0.33
C LEU A 420 -31.65 8.61 -0.19
N GLY A 421 -32.37 9.68 0.11
CA GLY A 421 -31.87 11.06 -0.09
C GLY A 421 -30.80 11.43 0.94
N PHE A 422 -29.98 12.45 0.64
CA PHE A 422 -28.82 12.84 1.46
C PHE A 422 -29.17 13.14 2.94
N GLN A 423 -30.27 13.85 3.20
CA GLN A 423 -30.72 14.16 4.57
C GLN A 423 -31.14 12.91 5.35
N ALA A 424 -31.71 11.91 4.66
CA ALA A 424 -32.11 10.65 5.28
C ALA A 424 -30.89 9.81 5.73
N ILE A 425 -29.69 10.09 5.21
CA ILE A 425 -28.45 9.40 5.56
C ILE A 425 -28.06 9.71 7.01
N PHE A 426 -27.95 11.00 7.33
CA PHE A 426 -27.57 11.44 8.68
C PHE A 426 -28.61 11.05 9.73
N MET A 427 -29.90 11.20 9.39
CA MET A 427 -30.99 10.77 10.27
C MET A 427 -30.99 9.25 10.47
N GLY A 428 -30.83 8.48 9.39
CA GLY A 428 -30.80 7.03 9.44
C GLY A 428 -29.58 6.47 10.17
N PHE A 429 -28.41 7.11 10.00
CA PHE A 429 -27.17 6.72 10.68
C PHE A 429 -27.32 6.85 12.20
N HIS A 430 -27.81 8.00 12.65
CA HIS A 430 -28.05 8.24 14.06
C HIS A 430 -29.07 7.23 14.65
N GLN A 431 -30.22 7.04 13.99
CA GLN A 431 -31.24 6.08 14.45
C GLN A 431 -30.69 4.66 14.55
N HIS A 432 -29.81 4.29 13.62
CA HIS A 432 -29.20 2.96 13.59
C HIS A 432 -28.23 2.73 14.75
N ILE A 433 -27.48 3.76 15.17
CA ILE A 433 -26.62 3.70 16.37
C ILE A 433 -27.47 3.57 17.64
N ALA A 434 -28.57 4.33 17.75
CA ALA A 434 -29.47 4.21 18.90
C ALA A 434 -30.09 2.80 18.99
N TYR A 435 -30.48 2.22 17.85
CA TYR A 435 -30.95 0.83 17.81
C TYR A 435 -29.84 -0.16 18.15
N TRP A 436 -28.62 0.07 17.65
CA TRP A 436 -27.47 -0.79 17.91
C TRP A 436 -27.20 -0.92 19.41
N TYR A 437 -27.17 0.19 20.16
CA TYR A 437 -27.05 0.20 21.61
C TYR A 437 -28.16 -0.57 22.33
N ARG A 438 -29.40 -0.42 21.87
CA ARG A 438 -30.56 -1.14 22.45
C ARG A 438 -30.57 -2.63 22.12
N SER A 439 -29.90 -3.04 21.06
CA SER A 439 -29.87 -4.42 20.58
C SER A 439 -28.74 -5.26 21.19
N GLY A 440 -27.69 -4.62 21.71
CA GLY A 440 -26.53 -5.31 22.29
C GLY A 440 -26.73 -5.67 23.75
N SER A 441 -26.28 -6.87 24.15
CA SER A 441 -26.12 -7.17 25.57
C SER A 441 -24.92 -6.41 26.13
N TRP A 442 -24.89 -6.22 27.46
CA TRP A 442 -23.76 -5.56 28.12
C TRP A 442 -22.41 -6.25 27.80
N LEU A 443 -22.37 -7.58 27.74
CA LEU A 443 -21.19 -8.36 27.35
C LEU A 443 -20.74 -8.12 25.90
N GLN A 444 -21.70 -7.93 24.98
CA GLN A 444 -21.38 -7.65 23.58
C GLN A 444 -20.82 -6.24 23.40
N LEU A 445 -21.38 -5.27 24.12
CA LEU A 445 -20.90 -3.89 24.07
C LEU A 445 -19.54 -3.75 24.74
N SER A 446 -19.35 -4.37 25.91
CA SER A 446 -18.07 -4.34 26.62
C SER A 446 -16.97 -5.05 25.83
N SER A 447 -17.26 -6.18 25.18
CA SER A 447 -16.28 -6.86 24.33
C SER A 447 -15.83 -6.01 23.14
N ILE A 448 -16.74 -5.25 22.51
CA ILE A 448 -16.36 -4.31 21.44
C ILE A 448 -15.48 -3.19 21.98
N VAL A 449 -15.81 -2.63 23.14
CA VAL A 449 -14.97 -1.59 23.77
C VAL A 449 -13.57 -2.13 24.06
N VAL A 450 -13.47 -3.35 24.60
CA VAL A 450 -12.17 -4.01 24.84
C VAL A 450 -11.42 -4.21 23.54
N VAL A 451 -12.06 -4.70 22.46
CA VAL A 451 -11.42 -4.86 21.16
C VAL A 451 -10.93 -3.53 20.60
N VAL A 452 -11.73 -2.46 20.72
CA VAL A 452 -11.35 -1.12 20.26
C VAL A 452 -10.15 -0.60 21.06
N ILE A 453 -10.13 -0.78 22.38
CA ILE A 453 -9.00 -0.38 23.24
C ILE A 453 -7.74 -1.17 22.87
N LEU A 454 -7.83 -2.49 22.74
CA LEU A 454 -6.70 -3.34 22.37
C LEU A 454 -6.18 -3.03 20.96
N SER A 455 -7.07 -2.72 20.02
CA SER A 455 -6.71 -2.38 18.64
C SER A 455 -5.94 -1.07 18.52
N TYR A 456 -6.04 -0.16 19.51
CA TYR A 456 -5.35 1.13 19.49
C TYR A 456 -3.84 0.96 19.30
N TRP A 457 -3.25 -0.02 20.00
CA TRP A 457 -1.82 -0.26 19.91
C TRP A 457 -1.41 -0.75 18.52
N LEU A 458 -2.25 -1.51 17.81
CA LEU A 458 -1.89 -2.05 16.49
C LEU A 458 -2.23 -1.08 15.35
N ILE A 459 -3.43 -0.48 15.36
CA ILE A 459 -3.97 0.35 14.27
C ILE A 459 -4.60 1.63 14.85
N PRO A 460 -3.78 2.56 15.38
CA PRO A 460 -4.28 3.72 16.14
C PRO A 460 -5.17 4.64 15.31
N ILE A 461 -4.84 4.86 14.03
CA ILE A 461 -5.62 5.73 13.14
C ILE A 461 -7.04 5.18 12.94
N TRP A 462 -7.19 3.86 12.81
CA TRP A 462 -8.49 3.22 12.73
C TRP A 462 -9.29 3.41 14.03
N THR A 463 -8.68 3.14 15.19
CA THR A 463 -9.32 3.30 16.50
C THR A 463 -9.76 4.73 16.75
N ILE A 464 -8.90 5.73 16.47
CA ILE A 464 -9.23 7.14 16.62
C ILE A 464 -10.38 7.51 15.67
N SER A 465 -10.34 7.07 14.41
CA SER A 465 -11.40 7.35 13.45
C SER A 465 -12.75 6.80 13.90
N LEU A 466 -12.78 5.60 14.49
CA LEU A 466 -14.00 5.03 15.08
C LEU A 466 -14.54 5.89 16.21
N ILE A 467 -13.68 6.34 17.13
CA ILE A 467 -14.06 7.20 18.26
C ILE A 467 -14.63 8.53 17.75
N VAL A 468 -13.95 9.18 16.80
CA VAL A 468 -14.40 10.43 16.18
C VAL A 468 -15.77 10.25 15.53
N MET A 469 -15.95 9.22 14.71
CA MET A 469 -17.23 8.92 14.07
C MET A 469 -18.34 8.65 15.08
N HIS A 470 -17.99 7.99 16.19
CA HIS A 470 -18.92 7.71 17.27
C HIS A 470 -19.36 8.99 18.00
N VAL A 471 -18.41 9.86 18.37
CA VAL A 471 -18.68 11.15 19.01
C VAL A 471 -19.50 12.06 18.10
N LEU A 472 -19.18 12.12 16.80
CA LEU A 472 -19.96 12.89 15.82
C LEU A 472 -21.40 12.39 15.74
N ALA A 473 -21.62 11.08 15.77
CA ALA A 473 -22.96 10.52 15.78
C ALA A 473 -23.76 10.87 17.05
N LEU A 474 -23.11 10.88 18.22
CA LEU A 474 -23.71 11.29 19.49
C LEU A 474 -24.00 12.80 19.53
N GLY A 475 -23.12 13.63 18.97
CA GLY A 475 -23.35 15.07 18.84
C GLY A 475 -24.56 15.37 17.95
N LEU A 476 -24.66 14.71 16.79
CA LEU A 476 -25.83 14.80 15.91
C LEU A 476 -27.12 14.32 16.59
N TYR A 477 -27.03 13.29 17.43
CA TYR A 477 -28.17 12.83 18.23
C TYR A 477 -28.68 13.92 19.17
N ALA A 478 -27.77 14.51 19.95
CA ALA A 478 -28.11 15.52 20.94
C ALA A 478 -28.77 16.74 20.27
N ILE A 479 -28.24 17.19 19.13
CA ILE A 479 -28.80 18.29 18.34
C ILE A 479 -30.21 17.95 17.83
N ALA A 480 -30.42 16.73 17.31
CA ALA A 480 -31.72 16.31 16.82
C ALA A 480 -32.78 16.26 17.93
N GLN A 481 -32.40 15.78 19.13
CA GLN A 481 -33.28 15.76 20.31
C GLN A 481 -33.64 17.17 20.78
N LEU A 482 -32.68 18.11 20.76
CA LEU A 482 -32.93 19.52 21.10
C LEU A 482 -33.90 20.17 20.11
N LYS A 483 -33.77 19.90 18.81
CA LYS A 483 -34.73 20.39 17.79
C LYS A 483 -36.13 19.84 18.00
N GLN A 484 -36.27 18.54 18.29
CA GLN A 484 -37.58 17.93 18.57
C GLN A 484 -38.25 18.51 19.82
N LYS A 485 -37.47 18.82 20.86
CA LYS A 485 -38.00 19.52 22.05
C LYS A 485 -38.47 20.93 21.71
N LYS A 486 -37.70 21.70 20.91
CA LYS A 486 -38.08 23.06 20.48
C LYS A 486 -39.32 23.13 19.59
N THR A 487 -39.63 22.08 18.83
CA THR A 487 -40.85 22.01 18.00
C THR A 487 -42.09 21.50 18.76
N LYS A 488 -41.92 21.04 20.01
CA LYS A 488 -43.02 20.57 20.88
C LYS A 488 -43.43 21.60 21.94
N VAL A 489 -42.66 22.67 22.08
CA VAL A 489 -43.00 23.91 22.79
C VAL A 489 -43.51 24.88 21.74
#